data_AF-A0A9D7MAP8-F1
#
_entry.id   AF-A0A9D7MAP8-F1
#
_cell.length_a   1.000
_cell.length_b   1.000
_cell.length_c   1.000
_cell.angle_alpha   90.00
_cell.angle_beta   90.00
_cell.angle_gamma   90.00
#
_symmetry.space_group_name_H-M   'P 1'
#
loop_
_entity.id
_entity.type
_entity.pdbx_description
1 polymer ?
#
loop_
_entity_poly.entity_id
_entity_poly.type
_entity_poly.pdbx_seq_one_letter_code
_entity_poly.pdbx_strand_id
1 'polypeptide(L)'
;MRFLASIFFLTLTLSTVFAQNADVNAERVSMDMQLLRAIDGAAPLGSTAVWPQSAFTLTEQGKDTANAFGRYIGAYYGSVLLNAPLTRDLEFAETTNGRFRGLSYADSIARMQGDISLMMRPGYYDDGTTSDPFLLMRPAIRFMGSLGGNFGYFLDLSNGIRLAGDPALIAKTDPTLSRTLKFTMEDSAFFDRYIGYVQYQGDWLRIRFGREAMQFGFSPIDNFVHSIEAPLLDGLLIDVPYKSVRFTMTHSAANGVDTSGAAVMGKYIATHRLAFDPVDWLSVAVSDMIVYWGRGLDFVYLNPLAFFVSAGLSTQERSANDNSMMGVDLAVRPFKGTMVYGSLIIDDLNYATLGDSSAGGNQNKFAYQLGLSQALGQPGSSSRSLLSLEYARVDPFTFSHRSINASYTTFSAPVGYDLQPNSDRVAFQARHWFTPRTFLRLDLDYSRHGENFLDSTGNIQTAEDPNYPGSGILVAIGNVGGDILRGDGDGLAGNTFLRGNVSYQRRVRLWFSAEWMPNIFTDLRIGYTNRNGGNAPENFFFGSFEIRVGY
;
A
#
# COMPACT_ATOMS: atom_id res chain seq x y z
N MET A 1 -4.85 -39.35 24.00
CA MET A 1 -5.52 -38.63 22.88
C MET A 1 -6.75 -37.81 23.30
N ARG A 2 -7.50 -38.19 24.35
CA ARG A 2 -8.65 -37.39 24.83
C ARG A 2 -8.31 -36.27 25.85
N PHE A 3 -7.11 -36.26 26.42
CA PHE A 3 -6.69 -35.27 27.44
C PHE A 3 -6.10 -33.97 26.83
N LEU A 4 -5.51 -34.04 25.63
CA LEU A 4 -4.96 -32.88 24.91
C LEU A 4 -6.06 -32.04 24.23
N ALA A 5 -7.16 -32.67 23.80
CA ALA A 5 -8.33 -31.97 23.28
C ALA A 5 -9.05 -31.17 24.38
N SER A 6 -9.04 -31.67 25.62
CA SER A 6 -9.66 -30.97 26.76
C SER A 6 -8.86 -29.74 27.19
N ILE A 7 -7.52 -29.74 27.09
CA ILE A 7 -6.70 -28.56 27.41
C ILE A 7 -6.85 -27.47 26.32
N PHE A 8 -6.98 -27.86 25.05
CA PHE A 8 -7.23 -26.92 23.94
C PHE A 8 -8.60 -26.24 24.04
N PHE A 9 -9.62 -26.95 24.54
CA PHE A 9 -10.96 -26.38 24.78
C PHE A 9 -11.08 -25.59 26.09
N LEU A 10 -10.29 -25.90 27.13
CA LEU A 10 -10.37 -25.19 28.42
C LEU A 10 -9.58 -23.87 28.45
N THR A 11 -8.64 -23.65 27.53
CA THR A 11 -7.93 -22.36 27.39
C THR A 11 -8.67 -21.33 26.53
N LEU A 12 -9.74 -21.71 25.83
CA LEU A 12 -10.59 -20.82 25.04
C LEU A 12 -11.70 -20.14 25.85
N THR A 13 -11.90 -20.49 27.12
CA THR A 13 -13.03 -20.01 27.94
C THR A 13 -12.71 -18.82 28.86
N LEU A 14 -11.55 -18.15 28.73
CA LEU A 14 -11.19 -17.04 29.63
C LEU A 14 -10.61 -15.79 28.96
N SER A 15 -10.70 -15.67 27.64
CA SER A 15 -10.38 -14.41 26.95
C SER A 15 -11.63 -13.93 26.24
N THR A 16 -12.09 -12.72 26.57
CA THR A 16 -13.05 -11.98 25.75
C THR A 16 -12.32 -11.50 24.52
N VAL A 17 -12.74 -11.97 23.36
CA VAL A 17 -12.03 -11.75 22.11
C VAL A 17 -13.02 -11.18 21.08
N PHE A 18 -12.54 -10.29 20.22
CA PHE A 18 -13.34 -9.32 19.50
C PHE A 18 -12.85 -9.10 18.03
N ALA A 19 -13.61 -8.49 17.10
CA ALA A 19 -13.24 -8.32 15.68
C ALA A 19 -14.09 -7.29 14.88
N GLN A 20 -13.41 -6.70 13.88
CA GLN A 20 -13.70 -5.68 12.84
C GLN A 20 -12.31 -5.11 12.39
N ASN A 21 -12.14 -4.33 11.32
CA ASN A 21 -10.92 -3.54 11.10
C ASN A 21 -11.23 -2.13 10.60
N ALA A 22 -10.17 -1.35 10.46
CA ALA A 22 -10.22 -0.04 9.83
C ALA A 22 -10.60 -0.15 8.34
N ASP A 23 -11.54 0.67 7.92
CA ASP A 23 -11.81 0.98 6.52
C ASP A 23 -10.81 2.02 6.03
N VAL A 24 -9.55 1.59 5.83
CA VAL A 24 -8.46 2.49 5.43
C VAL A 24 -8.67 3.17 4.07
N ASN A 25 -9.67 2.70 3.32
CA ASN A 25 -10.00 3.14 1.98
C ASN A 25 -10.98 4.31 1.98
N ALA A 26 -12.02 4.25 2.81
CA ALA A 26 -13.00 5.32 2.94
C ALA A 26 -12.71 6.24 4.14
N GLU A 27 -11.86 5.81 5.08
CA GLU A 27 -11.62 6.43 6.39
C GLU A 27 -10.14 6.34 6.80
N ARG A 28 -9.43 7.48 6.78
CA ARG A 28 -8.00 7.54 7.16
C ARG A 28 -7.73 8.08 8.56
N VAL A 29 -8.74 8.54 9.29
CA VAL A 29 -8.62 9.15 10.63
C VAL A 29 -8.12 8.14 11.66
N SER A 30 -8.48 6.86 11.56
CA SER A 30 -7.93 5.77 12.39
C SER A 30 -6.42 5.60 12.19
N MET A 31 -5.97 5.64 10.93
CA MET A 31 -4.54 5.64 10.59
C MET A 31 -3.83 6.87 11.11
N ASP A 32 -4.42 8.05 10.93
CA ASP A 32 -3.89 9.33 11.41
C ASP A 32 -3.76 9.35 12.94
N MET A 33 -4.79 8.88 13.65
CA MET A 33 -4.80 8.82 15.10
C MET A 33 -3.66 7.94 15.61
N GLN A 34 -3.51 6.74 15.05
CA GLN A 34 -2.45 5.86 15.50
C GLN A 34 -1.08 6.44 15.22
N LEU A 35 -0.88 7.03 14.04
CA LEU A 35 0.36 7.68 13.68
C LEU A 35 0.70 8.80 14.66
N LEU A 36 -0.25 9.69 14.97
CA LEU A 36 -0.05 10.76 15.94
C LEU A 36 0.22 10.22 17.35
N ARG A 37 -0.48 9.17 17.79
CA ARG A 37 -0.22 8.52 19.09
C ARG A 37 1.19 7.95 19.17
N ALA A 38 1.64 7.27 18.12
CA ALA A 38 2.98 6.72 18.03
C ALA A 38 4.04 7.82 17.98
N ILE A 39 3.81 8.92 17.27
CA ILE A 39 4.76 10.04 17.21
C ILE A 39 4.80 10.82 18.54
N ASP A 40 3.67 10.95 19.24
CA ASP A 40 3.57 11.74 20.49
C ASP A 40 4.05 11.02 21.75
N GLY A 41 4.21 9.69 21.73
CA GLY A 41 4.55 8.92 22.92
C GLY A 41 3.40 8.15 23.57
N ALA A 42 2.20 8.16 22.99
CA ALA A 42 1.02 7.49 23.54
C ALA A 42 0.81 6.05 23.03
N ALA A 43 1.69 5.58 22.14
CA ALA A 43 1.76 4.21 21.66
C ALA A 43 3.20 3.84 21.25
N PRO A 44 3.57 2.55 21.22
CA PRO A 44 4.83 2.08 20.64
C PRO A 44 4.91 2.40 19.14
N LEU A 45 6.10 2.66 18.61
CA LEU A 45 6.28 2.93 17.16
C LEU A 45 5.84 1.78 16.26
N GLY A 46 6.08 0.52 16.65
CA GLY A 46 5.66 -0.66 15.87
C GLY A 46 4.16 -0.76 15.59
N SER A 47 3.34 -0.03 16.35
CA SER A 47 1.88 -0.01 16.19
C SER A 47 1.38 0.65 14.89
N THR A 48 2.22 1.43 14.19
CA THR A 48 1.90 2.06 12.90
C THR A 48 2.37 1.23 11.71
N ALA A 49 3.16 0.19 11.94
CA ALA A 49 3.90 -0.50 10.88
C ALA A 49 3.04 -1.40 9.99
N VAL A 50 1.88 -1.84 10.46
CA VAL A 50 1.04 -2.84 9.77
C VAL A 50 -0.40 -2.37 9.71
N TRP A 51 -0.89 -2.11 8.50
CA TRP A 51 -2.28 -1.72 8.22
C TRP A 51 -3.01 -2.69 7.30
N PRO A 52 -4.34 -2.81 7.43
CA PRO A 52 -5.22 -2.07 8.36
C PRO A 52 -5.13 -2.59 9.80
N GLN A 53 -5.47 -1.72 10.76
CA GLN A 53 -5.52 -2.08 12.17
C GLN A 53 -6.73 -2.93 12.54
N SER A 54 -6.60 -3.62 13.66
CA SER A 54 -7.67 -4.45 14.19
C SER A 54 -8.79 -3.70 14.88
N ALA A 55 -9.92 -4.39 15.03
CA ALA A 55 -11.09 -4.00 15.80
C ALA A 55 -10.78 -3.63 17.24
N PHE A 56 -9.89 -4.40 17.87
CA PHE A 56 -9.51 -4.17 19.25
C PHE A 56 -8.81 -2.82 19.32
N THR A 57 -7.88 -2.58 18.40
CA THR A 57 -7.18 -1.31 18.32
C THR A 57 -8.14 -0.17 18.05
N LEU A 58 -9.08 -0.33 17.11
CA LEU A 58 -10.14 0.64 16.85
C LEU A 58 -11.06 0.88 18.05
N THR A 59 -11.44 -0.17 18.77
CA THR A 59 -12.30 -0.11 19.95
C THR A 59 -11.58 0.65 21.08
N GLU A 60 -10.30 0.36 21.31
CA GLU A 60 -9.49 1.10 22.28
C GLU A 60 -9.28 2.56 21.86
N GLN A 61 -9.08 2.84 20.58
CA GLN A 61 -9.03 4.22 20.07
C GLN A 61 -10.38 4.95 20.26
N GLY A 62 -11.50 4.29 19.95
CA GLY A 62 -12.84 4.84 20.08
C GLY A 62 -13.28 5.10 21.52
N LYS A 63 -12.67 4.43 22.51
CA LYS A 63 -12.88 4.68 23.94
C LYS A 63 -12.24 5.99 24.42
N ASP A 64 -11.24 6.51 23.72
CA ASP A 64 -10.56 7.76 24.08
C ASP A 64 -11.43 8.97 23.70
N THR A 65 -12.46 9.23 24.50
CA THR A 65 -13.40 10.33 24.30
C THR A 65 -12.78 11.70 24.59
N ALA A 66 -11.63 11.76 25.26
CA ALA A 66 -10.87 13.00 25.44
C ALA A 66 -10.19 13.42 24.13
N ASN A 67 -9.74 12.47 23.32
CA ASN A 67 -9.12 12.69 22.02
C ASN A 67 -10.15 12.97 20.92
N ALA A 68 -9.95 14.04 20.14
CA ALA A 68 -10.84 14.39 19.04
C ALA A 68 -10.93 13.29 17.97
N PHE A 69 -9.80 12.65 17.63
CA PHE A 69 -9.75 11.55 16.67
C PHE A 69 -10.44 10.30 17.23
N GLY A 70 -10.28 10.03 18.53
CA GLY A 70 -10.97 8.92 19.21
C GLY A 70 -12.50 9.07 19.16
N ARG A 71 -13.01 10.29 19.42
CA ARG A 71 -14.44 10.60 19.23
C ARG A 71 -14.92 10.37 17.79
N TYR A 72 -14.12 10.73 16.79
CA TYR A 72 -14.46 10.47 15.39
C TYR A 72 -14.56 8.97 15.11
N ILE A 73 -13.58 8.18 15.53
CA ILE A 73 -13.57 6.71 15.35
C ILE A 73 -14.77 6.08 16.04
N GLY A 74 -15.10 6.51 17.27
CA GLY A 74 -16.30 6.10 17.99
C GLY A 74 -17.59 6.36 17.22
N ALA A 75 -17.71 7.53 16.58
CA ALA A 75 -18.87 7.86 15.75
C ALA A 75 -18.88 7.09 14.42
N TYR A 76 -17.72 6.93 13.75
CA TYR A 76 -17.59 6.31 12.43
C TYR A 76 -17.90 4.82 12.45
N TYR A 77 -17.34 4.09 13.42
CA TYR A 77 -17.53 2.65 13.56
C TYR A 77 -18.71 2.29 14.48
N GLY A 78 -19.29 3.25 15.23
CA GLY A 78 -20.63 3.13 15.82
C GLY A 78 -20.98 1.76 16.43
N SER A 79 -21.94 1.05 15.82
CA SER A 79 -22.54 -0.21 16.29
C SER A 79 -21.63 -1.44 16.15
N VAL A 80 -20.60 -1.35 15.31
CA VAL A 80 -19.68 -2.45 15.00
C VAL A 80 -18.43 -2.46 15.89
N LEU A 81 -18.20 -1.37 16.64
CA LEU A 81 -17.29 -1.40 17.78
C LEU A 81 -17.76 -2.38 18.85
N LEU A 82 -16.79 -2.99 19.52
CA LEU A 82 -17.02 -4.18 20.31
C LEU A 82 -17.61 -3.86 21.69
N ASN A 83 -17.38 -2.63 22.13
CA ASN A 83 -17.98 -2.02 23.31
C ASN A 83 -19.28 -1.25 23.01
N ALA A 84 -19.78 -1.26 21.77
CA ALA A 84 -20.98 -0.52 21.44
C ALA A 84 -22.22 -1.14 22.13
N PRO A 85 -23.23 -0.33 22.50
CA PRO A 85 -24.49 -0.84 23.06
C PRO A 85 -25.15 -1.88 22.16
N LEU A 86 -25.91 -2.80 22.77
CA LEU A 86 -26.72 -3.79 22.04
C LEU A 86 -28.08 -3.16 21.70
N THR A 87 -28.49 -3.25 20.44
CA THR A 87 -29.78 -2.74 19.94
C THR A 87 -30.89 -3.79 20.04
N ARG A 88 -30.53 -5.08 20.04
CA ARG A 88 -31.41 -6.29 20.06
C ARG A 88 -32.32 -6.48 18.84
N ASP A 89 -32.72 -5.40 18.15
CA ASP A 89 -33.48 -5.43 16.91
C ASP A 89 -32.65 -4.94 15.71
N LEU A 90 -33.07 -5.33 14.51
CA LEU A 90 -32.50 -4.84 13.24
C LEU A 90 -33.11 -3.49 12.92
N GLU A 91 -32.26 -2.47 12.90
CA GLU A 91 -32.59 -1.08 12.65
C GLU A 91 -32.30 -0.73 11.18
N PHE A 92 -33.15 0.09 10.56
CA PHE A 92 -33.01 0.51 9.17
C PHE A 92 -33.11 2.03 9.06
N ALA A 93 -32.27 2.62 8.20
CA ALA A 93 -32.30 4.05 7.88
C ALA A 93 -32.25 4.95 9.13
N GLU A 94 -31.42 4.58 10.10
CA GLU A 94 -31.33 5.27 11.39
C GLU A 94 -30.19 6.28 11.44
N THR A 95 -30.22 7.15 12.46
CA THR A 95 -29.11 8.06 12.75
C THR A 95 -28.45 7.67 14.06
N THR A 96 -27.26 7.05 13.97
CA THR A 96 -26.47 6.63 15.13
C THR A 96 -25.27 7.55 15.27
N ASN A 97 -25.07 8.17 16.44
CA ASN A 97 -23.99 9.14 16.69
C ASN A 97 -23.94 10.29 15.65
N GLY A 98 -25.12 10.74 15.21
CA GLY A 98 -25.26 11.79 14.20
C GLY A 98 -25.00 11.34 12.76
N ARG A 99 -24.68 10.07 12.52
CA ARG A 99 -24.42 9.49 11.19
C ARG A 99 -25.60 8.66 10.73
N PHE A 100 -26.03 8.87 9.50
CA PHE A 100 -26.99 8.02 8.82
C PHE A 100 -26.39 6.62 8.61
N ARG A 101 -27.19 5.60 8.96
CA ARG A 101 -26.89 4.18 8.80
C ARG A 101 -27.97 3.55 7.95
N GLY A 102 -27.56 2.80 6.92
CA GLY A 102 -28.52 2.07 6.08
C GLY A 102 -29.20 0.96 6.88
N LEU A 103 -28.40 0.19 7.62
CA LEU A 103 -28.83 -0.80 8.60
C LEU A 103 -27.83 -0.90 9.76
N SER A 104 -28.34 -1.21 10.94
CA SER A 104 -27.55 -1.54 12.12
C SER A 104 -28.19 -2.70 12.88
N TYR A 105 -27.35 -3.60 13.41
CA TYR A 105 -27.78 -4.67 14.29
C TYR A 105 -26.67 -4.98 15.29
N ALA A 106 -27.01 -5.10 16.57
CA ALA A 106 -26.07 -5.55 17.58
C ALA A 106 -26.78 -6.36 18.68
N ASP A 107 -26.43 -7.63 18.80
CA ASP A 107 -26.78 -8.48 19.94
C ASP A 107 -25.52 -9.08 20.60
N SER A 108 -25.70 -10.06 21.50
CA SER A 108 -24.58 -10.71 22.18
C SER A 108 -23.68 -11.54 21.26
N ILE A 109 -24.11 -11.84 20.04
CA ILE A 109 -23.43 -12.72 19.09
C ILE A 109 -23.01 -11.92 17.85
N ALA A 110 -23.93 -11.27 17.16
CA ALA A 110 -23.72 -10.61 15.90
C ALA A 110 -23.77 -9.08 16.02
N ARG A 111 -22.81 -8.44 15.37
CA ARG A 111 -22.78 -6.99 15.10
C ARG A 111 -22.73 -6.79 13.60
N MET A 112 -23.60 -5.93 13.07
CA MET A 112 -23.69 -5.64 11.66
C MET A 112 -23.94 -4.16 11.44
N GLN A 113 -23.31 -3.62 10.42
CA GLN A 113 -23.59 -2.30 9.88
C GLN A 113 -23.53 -2.40 8.36
N GLY A 114 -24.51 -1.78 7.70
CA GLY A 114 -24.51 -1.58 6.26
C GLY A 114 -24.90 -0.16 5.95
N ASP A 115 -24.14 0.49 5.09
CA ASP A 115 -24.46 1.83 4.60
C ASP A 115 -24.39 1.88 3.07
N ILE A 116 -24.72 3.03 2.51
CA ILE A 116 -24.62 3.31 1.08
C ILE A 116 -23.85 4.62 0.90
N SER A 117 -23.24 4.81 -0.26
CA SER A 117 -22.76 6.12 -0.67
C SER A 117 -22.95 6.35 -2.17
N LEU A 118 -23.03 7.62 -2.53
CA LEU A 118 -22.98 8.10 -3.90
C LEU A 118 -21.91 9.18 -3.98
N MET A 119 -20.92 8.94 -4.83
CA MET A 119 -19.88 9.90 -5.16
C MET A 119 -20.13 10.49 -6.55
N MET A 120 -19.87 11.79 -6.70
CA MET A 120 -19.76 12.48 -7.98
C MET A 120 -18.47 13.30 -7.99
N ARG A 121 -17.68 13.19 -9.06
CA ARG A 121 -16.40 13.87 -9.22
C ARG A 121 -16.28 14.49 -10.61
N PRO A 122 -16.75 15.74 -10.80
CA PRO A 122 -16.27 16.59 -11.88
C PRO A 122 -14.78 16.91 -11.71
N GLY A 123 -14.08 17.05 -12.82
CA GLY A 123 -12.72 17.56 -12.83
C GLY A 123 -12.30 18.02 -14.21
N TYR A 124 -11.03 18.38 -14.30
CA TYR A 124 -10.39 18.89 -15.50
C TYR A 124 -8.93 18.45 -15.48
N TYR A 125 -8.40 18.12 -16.65
CA TYR A 125 -6.97 17.86 -16.84
C TYR A 125 -6.46 18.61 -18.07
N ASP A 126 -5.17 18.88 -18.09
CA ASP A 126 -4.45 19.50 -19.19
C ASP A 126 -3.04 18.88 -19.26
N ASP A 127 -2.71 18.23 -20.38
CA ASP A 127 -1.38 17.65 -20.63
C ASP A 127 -0.52 18.47 -21.62
N GLY A 128 -0.97 19.68 -21.96
CA GLY A 128 -0.38 20.56 -22.96
C GLY A 128 -0.81 20.27 -24.41
N THR A 129 -1.42 19.11 -24.67
CA THR A 129 -1.99 18.74 -25.98
C THR A 129 -3.50 18.63 -25.92
N THR A 130 -4.01 17.99 -24.87
CA THR A 130 -5.43 17.77 -24.59
C THR A 130 -5.79 18.44 -23.28
N SER A 131 -6.86 19.24 -23.32
CA SER A 131 -7.41 19.94 -22.17
C SER A 131 -8.93 19.72 -22.16
N ASP A 132 -9.41 18.85 -21.29
CA ASP A 132 -10.81 18.46 -21.26
C ASP A 132 -11.35 18.33 -19.83
N PRO A 133 -12.66 18.62 -19.62
CA PRO A 133 -13.34 18.24 -18.41
C PRO A 133 -13.58 16.73 -18.36
N PHE A 134 -13.69 16.19 -17.15
CA PHE A 134 -14.17 14.83 -16.92
C PHE A 134 -15.24 14.78 -15.83
N LEU A 135 -16.03 13.71 -15.83
CA LEU A 135 -17.05 13.48 -14.82
C LEU A 135 -17.14 12.00 -14.49
N LEU A 136 -16.98 11.68 -13.20
CA LEU A 136 -17.20 10.35 -12.67
C LEU A 136 -18.38 10.35 -11.70
N MET A 137 -19.10 9.24 -11.65
CA MET A 137 -20.07 8.94 -10.59
C MET A 137 -19.81 7.54 -10.06
N ARG A 138 -20.07 7.31 -8.77
CA ARG A 138 -19.88 6.00 -8.16
C ARG A 138 -20.87 5.74 -7.02
N PRO A 139 -21.94 4.98 -7.25
CA PRO A 139 -22.66 4.34 -6.16
C PRO A 139 -21.78 3.27 -5.49
N ALA A 140 -21.88 3.16 -4.17
CA ALA A 140 -21.23 2.12 -3.39
C ALA A 140 -22.12 1.64 -2.25
N ILE A 141 -21.96 0.37 -1.89
CA ILE A 141 -22.55 -0.27 -0.72
C ILE A 141 -21.43 -0.95 0.05
N ARG A 142 -21.57 -1.02 1.36
CA ARG A 142 -20.63 -1.74 2.22
C ARG A 142 -21.39 -2.43 3.35
N PHE A 143 -20.78 -3.49 3.84
CA PHE A 143 -21.25 -4.28 4.96
C PHE A 143 -20.04 -4.61 5.82
N MET A 144 -20.15 -4.37 7.12
CA MET A 144 -19.10 -4.66 8.07
C MET A 144 -19.72 -5.16 9.36
N GLY A 145 -18.98 -5.97 10.10
CA GLY A 145 -19.50 -6.52 11.34
C GLY A 145 -18.63 -7.64 11.90
N SER A 146 -19.19 -8.30 12.91
CA SER A 146 -18.59 -9.48 13.50
C SER A 146 -19.62 -10.46 14.08
N LEU A 147 -19.20 -11.72 14.20
CA LEU A 147 -19.92 -12.80 14.88
C LEU A 147 -19.07 -13.31 16.04
N GLY A 148 -19.70 -13.48 17.20
CA GLY A 148 -19.08 -13.87 18.47
C GLY A 148 -17.99 -12.90 18.94
N GLY A 149 -17.96 -11.67 18.44
CA GLY A 149 -16.80 -10.80 18.58
C GLY A 149 -15.70 -11.22 17.61
N ASN A 150 -15.17 -12.43 17.67
CA ASN A 150 -13.95 -12.88 16.97
C ASN A 150 -13.97 -12.94 15.44
N PHE A 151 -15.12 -13.23 14.83
CA PHE A 151 -15.19 -13.48 13.39
C PHE A 151 -15.69 -12.23 12.69
N GLY A 152 -14.77 -11.45 12.14
CA GLY A 152 -15.08 -10.20 11.44
C GLY A 152 -15.29 -10.41 9.96
N TYR A 153 -16.15 -9.60 9.37
CA TYR A 153 -16.31 -9.52 7.92
C TYR A 153 -16.38 -8.05 7.48
N PHE A 154 -15.92 -7.81 6.26
CA PHE A 154 -16.00 -6.53 5.58
C PHE A 154 -16.24 -6.77 4.10
N LEU A 155 -17.09 -5.95 3.51
CA LEU A 155 -17.40 -5.92 2.10
C LEU A 155 -17.64 -4.47 1.72
N ASP A 156 -16.96 -3.96 0.70
CA ASP A 156 -17.25 -2.70 0.01
C ASP A 156 -17.33 -3.01 -1.47
N LEU A 157 -18.46 -2.63 -2.08
CA LEU A 157 -18.80 -2.87 -3.46
C LEU A 157 -19.20 -1.56 -4.11
N SER A 158 -18.59 -1.25 -5.24
CA SER A 158 -18.93 -0.09 -6.03
C SER A 158 -18.82 -0.38 -7.53
N ASN A 159 -19.69 0.25 -8.30
CA ASN A 159 -19.64 0.24 -9.76
C ASN A 159 -19.70 1.69 -10.22
N GLY A 160 -18.54 2.24 -10.54
CA GLY A 160 -18.41 3.60 -11.02
C GLY A 160 -18.71 3.72 -12.51
N ILE A 161 -19.14 4.91 -12.93
CA ILE A 161 -19.36 5.28 -14.32
C ILE A 161 -18.56 6.54 -14.66
N ARG A 162 -17.85 6.49 -15.78
CA ARG A 162 -17.20 7.62 -16.46
C ARG A 162 -18.19 8.20 -17.45
N LEU A 163 -18.71 9.37 -17.14
CA LEU A 163 -19.67 10.09 -18.00
C LEU A 163 -18.98 10.96 -19.05
N ALA A 164 -17.74 11.39 -18.78
CA ALA A 164 -16.93 12.19 -19.70
C ALA A 164 -15.44 12.07 -19.37
N GLY A 165 -14.58 12.39 -20.36
CA GLY A 165 -13.12 12.43 -20.25
C GLY A 165 -12.42 11.14 -20.68
N ASP A 166 -11.13 11.25 -20.95
CA ASP A 166 -10.23 10.17 -21.36
C ASP A 166 -9.77 9.32 -20.16
N PRO A 167 -9.83 7.97 -20.23
CA PRO A 167 -9.48 7.13 -19.09
C PRO A 167 -8.01 7.25 -18.68
N ALA A 168 -7.10 7.33 -19.64
CA ALA A 168 -5.67 7.35 -19.40
C ALA A 168 -5.26 8.66 -18.73
N LEU A 169 -5.88 9.78 -19.12
CA LEU A 169 -5.65 11.08 -18.48
C LEU A 169 -6.33 11.16 -17.10
N ILE A 170 -7.54 10.63 -16.93
CA ILE A 170 -8.20 10.57 -15.62
C ILE A 170 -7.41 9.68 -14.65
N ALA A 171 -6.85 8.56 -15.10
CA ALA A 171 -6.02 7.67 -14.31
C ALA A 171 -4.80 8.37 -13.68
N LYS A 172 -4.23 9.39 -14.34
CA LYS A 172 -3.13 10.20 -13.80
C LYS A 172 -3.55 11.08 -12.61
N THR A 173 -4.85 11.35 -12.46
CA THR A 173 -5.41 12.18 -11.37
C THR A 173 -5.66 11.39 -10.08
N ASP A 174 -5.75 10.06 -10.17
CA ASP A 174 -6.13 9.17 -9.07
C ASP A 174 -5.38 7.83 -9.16
N PRO A 175 -4.41 7.57 -8.27
CA PRO A 175 -3.66 6.32 -8.24
C PRO A 175 -4.53 5.06 -8.13
N THR A 176 -5.73 5.15 -7.58
CA THR A 176 -6.65 3.99 -7.51
C THR A 176 -7.18 3.63 -8.89
N LEU A 177 -7.53 4.65 -9.69
CA LEU A 177 -8.08 4.44 -11.03
C LEU A 177 -7.01 3.97 -12.01
N SER A 178 -5.77 4.46 -11.89
CA SER A 178 -4.66 3.96 -12.72
C SER A 178 -4.38 2.47 -12.54
N ARG A 179 -4.81 1.90 -11.41
CA ARG A 179 -4.63 0.49 -11.04
C ARG A 179 -5.88 -0.37 -11.30
N THR A 180 -6.91 0.20 -11.93
CA THR A 180 -8.16 -0.50 -12.26
C THR A 180 -8.16 -0.92 -13.74
N LEU A 181 -7.95 -2.22 -13.99
CA LEU A 181 -7.79 -2.77 -15.35
C LEU A 181 -8.93 -2.39 -16.31
N LYS A 182 -10.20 -2.49 -15.87
CA LYS A 182 -11.36 -2.08 -16.69
C LYS A 182 -11.31 -0.62 -17.12
N PHE A 183 -10.75 0.24 -16.27
CA PHE A 183 -10.67 1.67 -16.53
C PHE A 183 -9.52 2.00 -17.50
N THR A 184 -8.35 1.38 -17.32
CA THR A 184 -7.15 1.75 -18.10
C THR A 184 -6.95 0.93 -19.38
N MET A 185 -7.36 -0.35 -19.41
CA MET A 185 -7.10 -1.25 -20.54
C MET A 185 -8.32 -1.50 -21.43
N GLU A 186 -9.53 -1.53 -20.86
CA GLU A 186 -10.76 -1.86 -21.63
C GLU A 186 -11.50 -0.62 -22.16
N ASP A 187 -11.01 0.59 -21.87
CA ASP A 187 -11.69 1.89 -22.15
C ASP A 187 -13.19 1.86 -21.77
N SER A 188 -13.50 1.13 -20.70
CA SER A 188 -14.87 0.93 -20.26
C SER A 188 -15.41 2.20 -19.62
N ALA A 189 -16.65 2.55 -19.96
CA ALA A 189 -17.38 3.57 -19.23
C ALA A 189 -17.64 3.16 -17.76
N PHE A 190 -17.57 1.86 -17.44
CA PHE A 190 -17.78 1.35 -16.08
C PHE A 190 -16.47 0.88 -15.44
N PHE A 191 -16.29 1.18 -14.17
CA PHE A 191 -15.18 0.70 -13.37
C PHE A 191 -15.67 0.12 -12.04
N ASP A 192 -15.45 -1.19 -11.88
CA ASP A 192 -15.82 -1.90 -10.67
C ASP A 192 -14.70 -1.82 -9.63
N ARG A 193 -15.09 -1.73 -8.37
CA ARG A 193 -14.18 -1.91 -7.25
C ARG A 193 -14.88 -2.73 -6.17
N TYR A 194 -14.20 -3.78 -5.73
CA TYR A 194 -14.57 -4.51 -4.52
C TYR A 194 -13.39 -4.65 -3.56
N ILE A 195 -13.70 -4.52 -2.28
CA ILE A 195 -12.86 -4.92 -1.14
C ILE A 195 -13.71 -5.89 -0.34
N GLY A 196 -13.12 -7.00 0.10
CA GLY A 196 -13.91 -8.00 0.78
C GLY A 196 -13.04 -9.01 1.47
N TYR A 197 -13.27 -9.22 2.76
CA TYR A 197 -12.55 -10.22 3.52
C TYR A 197 -13.38 -10.76 4.69
N VAL A 198 -13.03 -11.97 5.09
CA VAL A 198 -13.39 -12.55 6.38
C VAL A 198 -12.14 -12.70 7.22
N GLN A 199 -12.28 -12.60 8.53
CA GLN A 199 -11.16 -12.84 9.42
C GLN A 199 -11.59 -13.43 10.74
N TYR A 200 -10.72 -14.25 11.30
CA TYR A 200 -10.72 -14.56 12.71
C TYR A 200 -9.70 -13.65 13.40
N GLN A 201 -10.07 -13.12 14.56
CA GLN A 201 -9.15 -12.34 15.37
C GLN A 201 -9.22 -12.65 16.87
N GLY A 202 -8.02 -12.66 17.45
CA GLY A 202 -7.58 -12.83 18.83
C GLY A 202 -6.84 -11.61 19.37
N ASP A 203 -6.58 -11.60 20.68
CA ASP A 203 -5.64 -10.66 21.31
C ASP A 203 -4.20 -10.82 20.79
N TRP A 204 -3.85 -12.02 20.32
CA TRP A 204 -2.51 -12.41 19.93
C TRP A 204 -2.40 -12.99 18.51
N LEU A 205 -3.52 -13.14 17.79
CA LEU A 205 -3.55 -13.75 16.45
C LEU A 205 -4.64 -13.13 15.60
N ARG A 206 -4.33 -12.84 14.35
CA ARG A 206 -5.27 -12.48 13.31
C ARG A 206 -5.02 -13.35 12.09
N ILE A 207 -6.07 -13.96 11.56
CA ILE A 207 -6.05 -14.68 10.29
C ILE A 207 -7.13 -14.06 9.41
N ARG A 208 -6.73 -13.54 8.25
CA ARG A 208 -7.65 -12.92 7.28
C ARG A 208 -7.51 -13.59 5.93
N PHE A 209 -8.64 -13.80 5.27
CA PHE A 209 -8.69 -14.20 3.87
C PHE A 209 -9.55 -13.20 3.09
N GLY A 210 -9.00 -12.65 2.02
CA GLY A 210 -9.74 -11.77 1.11
C GLY A 210 -8.87 -10.73 0.43
N ARG A 211 -9.52 -9.68 -0.06
CA ARG A 211 -8.95 -8.56 -0.81
C ARG A 211 -8.95 -7.29 0.03
N GLU A 212 -7.78 -6.68 0.24
CA GLU A 212 -7.64 -5.45 1.01
C GLU A 212 -6.33 -4.71 0.69
N ALA A 213 -6.32 -3.40 0.91
CA ALA A 213 -5.11 -2.58 0.87
C ALA A 213 -4.28 -2.83 2.14
N MET A 214 -2.96 -2.95 2.01
CA MET A 214 -2.10 -3.25 3.16
C MET A 214 -0.84 -2.41 3.12
N GLN A 215 -0.34 -2.06 4.30
CA GLN A 215 0.94 -1.37 4.44
C GLN A 215 1.82 -2.09 5.42
N PHE A 216 3.08 -2.33 5.03
CA PHE A 216 4.17 -2.72 5.92
C PHE A 216 5.28 -1.67 5.88
N GLY A 217 5.47 -0.96 7.00
CA GLY A 217 6.49 0.07 7.18
C GLY A 217 5.99 1.31 7.91
N PHE A 218 6.91 2.22 8.21
CA PHE A 218 6.69 3.36 9.11
C PHE A 218 6.45 4.70 8.41
N SER A 219 6.63 4.77 7.09
CA SER A 219 6.52 6.03 6.37
C SER A 219 5.06 6.49 6.28
N PRO A 220 4.78 7.78 6.58
CA PRO A 220 3.51 8.42 6.28
C PRO A 220 3.31 8.77 4.80
N ILE A 221 4.37 8.70 3.98
CA ILE A 221 4.32 9.02 2.55
C ILE A 221 4.04 7.75 1.76
N ASP A 222 4.95 6.77 1.79
CA ASP A 222 4.81 5.48 1.10
C ASP A 222 5.87 4.46 1.58
N ASN A 223 5.68 3.15 1.40
CA ASN A 223 6.57 2.11 1.97
C ASN A 223 7.02 1.06 0.94
N PHE A 224 8.26 0.57 1.04
CA PHE A 224 8.83 -0.38 0.06
C PHE A 224 8.28 -1.81 0.12
N VAL A 225 7.94 -2.33 1.30
CA VAL A 225 7.54 -3.75 1.44
C VAL A 225 6.12 -3.95 0.93
N HIS A 226 5.16 -3.25 1.51
CA HIS A 226 3.78 -3.15 1.03
C HIS A 226 3.32 -1.71 1.19
N SER A 227 2.83 -1.13 0.11
CA SER A 227 2.25 0.20 0.10
C SER A 227 0.74 0.15 0.29
N ILE A 228 0.18 1.03 1.12
CA ILE A 228 -1.28 1.21 1.15
C ILE A 228 -1.81 1.75 -0.19
N GLU A 229 -0.92 2.37 -0.95
CA GLU A 229 -1.02 2.79 -2.35
C GLU A 229 -1.33 1.65 -3.30
N ALA A 230 -0.71 0.48 -3.04
CA ALA A 230 -0.59 -0.66 -3.94
C ALA A 230 -1.94 -1.12 -4.51
N PRO A 231 -1.97 -1.69 -5.73
CA PRO A 231 -3.18 -2.37 -6.18
C PRO A 231 -3.56 -3.47 -5.19
N LEU A 232 -4.86 -3.64 -4.99
CA LEU A 232 -5.39 -4.60 -4.02
C LEU A 232 -4.96 -6.02 -4.37
N LEU A 233 -4.57 -6.76 -3.33
CA LEU A 233 -4.12 -8.14 -3.43
C LEU A 233 -5.14 -9.05 -2.75
N ASP A 234 -5.44 -10.18 -3.38
CA ASP A 234 -6.26 -11.26 -2.81
C ASP A 234 -5.36 -12.26 -2.12
N GLY A 235 -5.59 -12.56 -0.85
CA GLY A 235 -4.72 -13.51 -0.17
C GLY A 235 -5.06 -13.81 1.27
N LEU A 236 -4.12 -14.53 1.88
CA LEU A 236 -4.07 -14.85 3.30
C LEU A 236 -3.17 -13.83 4.00
N LEU A 237 -3.61 -13.33 5.16
CA LEU A 237 -2.78 -12.61 6.11
C LEU A 237 -2.82 -13.33 7.45
N ILE A 238 -1.65 -13.61 8.03
CA ILE A 238 -1.47 -14.07 9.41
C ILE A 238 -0.70 -13.00 10.16
N ASP A 239 -1.19 -12.57 11.31
CA ASP A 239 -0.57 -11.52 12.10
C ASP A 239 -0.64 -11.86 13.59
N VAL A 240 0.53 -11.94 14.22
CA VAL A 240 0.74 -12.44 15.58
C VAL A 240 1.44 -11.34 16.39
N PRO A 241 0.70 -10.33 16.88
CA PRO A 241 1.23 -9.35 17.80
C PRO A 241 1.33 -9.95 19.22
N TYR A 242 2.53 -9.96 19.79
CA TYR A 242 2.76 -10.42 21.16
C TYR A 242 3.80 -9.55 21.88
N LYS A 243 3.31 -8.66 22.76
CA LYS A 243 4.13 -7.71 23.52
C LYS A 243 5.02 -6.89 22.56
N SER A 244 6.33 -6.97 22.72
CA SER A 244 7.33 -6.30 21.90
C SER A 244 7.67 -7.03 20.61
N VAL A 245 7.10 -8.19 20.33
CA VAL A 245 7.38 -8.95 19.09
C VAL A 245 6.11 -9.03 18.26
N ARG A 246 6.24 -8.85 16.94
CA ARG A 246 5.13 -9.05 16.01
C ARG A 246 5.61 -9.80 14.79
N PHE A 247 4.95 -10.91 14.49
CA PHE A 247 5.13 -11.62 13.23
C PHE A 247 3.94 -11.35 12.31
N THR A 248 4.19 -10.95 11.08
CA THR A 248 3.16 -10.77 10.04
C THR A 248 3.58 -11.54 8.80
N MET A 249 2.65 -12.30 8.23
CA MET A 249 2.81 -13.03 6.98
C MET A 249 1.68 -12.65 6.02
N THR A 250 2.01 -12.51 4.73
CA THR A 250 1.05 -12.49 3.64
C THR A 250 1.40 -13.52 2.58
N HIS A 251 0.37 -14.08 1.95
CA HIS A 251 0.48 -14.86 0.73
C HIS A 251 -0.67 -14.46 -0.18
N SER A 252 -0.36 -13.82 -1.30
CA SER A 252 -1.34 -13.15 -2.14
C SER A 252 -1.17 -13.51 -3.61
N ALA A 253 -2.29 -13.68 -4.30
CA ALA A 253 -2.31 -13.73 -5.75
C ALA A 253 -2.00 -12.34 -6.31
N ALA A 254 -1.15 -12.30 -7.34
CA ALA A 254 -0.78 -11.09 -8.07
C ALA A 254 -1.09 -11.26 -9.56
N ASN A 255 -1.21 -10.15 -10.27
CA ASN A 255 -1.50 -10.15 -11.71
C ASN A 255 -0.35 -9.49 -12.46
N GLY A 256 -0.05 -9.96 -13.67
CA GLY A 256 0.99 -9.36 -14.50
C GLY A 256 0.83 -9.77 -15.95
N VAL A 257 1.62 -9.14 -16.80
CA VAL A 257 1.76 -9.49 -18.21
C VAL A 257 3.20 -9.89 -18.51
N ASP A 258 3.39 -10.81 -19.44
CA ASP A 258 4.70 -11.18 -19.95
C ASP A 258 5.18 -10.18 -21.03
N THR A 259 6.35 -10.43 -21.62
CA THR A 259 6.94 -9.56 -22.66
C THR A 259 6.10 -9.48 -23.94
N SER A 260 5.18 -10.43 -24.18
CA SER A 260 4.24 -10.43 -25.30
C SER A 260 2.92 -9.71 -24.97
N GLY A 261 2.73 -9.30 -23.71
CA GLY A 261 1.48 -8.74 -23.21
C GLY A 261 0.47 -9.80 -22.77
N ALA A 262 0.83 -11.08 -22.77
CA ALA A 262 -0.06 -12.16 -22.32
C ALA A 262 -0.09 -12.23 -20.78
N ALA A 263 -1.23 -12.63 -20.21
CA ALA A 263 -1.39 -12.73 -18.77
C ALA A 263 -0.45 -13.79 -18.16
N VAL A 264 0.24 -13.42 -17.07
CA VAL A 264 1.09 -14.33 -16.32
C VAL A 264 0.23 -15.20 -15.40
N MET A 265 0.15 -16.48 -15.71
CA MET A 265 -0.63 -17.44 -14.94
C MET A 265 0.04 -17.79 -13.61
N GLY A 266 -0.76 -17.85 -12.54
CA GLY A 266 -0.31 -18.32 -11.23
C GLY A 266 0.79 -17.47 -10.59
N LYS A 267 0.78 -16.14 -10.77
CA LYS A 267 1.70 -15.23 -10.09
C LYS A 267 1.25 -14.99 -8.64
N TYR A 268 2.18 -15.10 -7.71
CA TYR A 268 1.95 -14.89 -6.28
C TYR A 268 3.08 -14.08 -5.66
N ILE A 269 2.74 -13.38 -4.59
CA ILE A 269 3.66 -12.61 -3.76
C ILE A 269 3.45 -13.05 -2.32
N ALA A 270 4.52 -13.48 -1.67
CA ALA A 270 4.51 -13.81 -0.25
C ALA A 270 5.51 -12.93 0.50
N THR A 271 5.18 -12.62 1.75
CA THR A 271 6.01 -11.76 2.61
C THR A 271 5.96 -12.27 4.03
N HIS A 272 7.11 -12.45 4.69
CA HIS A 272 7.16 -12.46 6.15
C HIS A 272 7.75 -11.15 6.65
N ARG A 273 7.34 -10.79 7.87
CA ARG A 273 7.85 -9.66 8.63
C ARG A 273 7.94 -10.07 10.09
N LEU A 274 9.13 -9.93 10.67
CA LEU A 274 9.36 -10.07 12.11
C LEU A 274 9.81 -8.72 12.66
N ALA A 275 8.98 -8.11 13.51
CA ALA A 275 9.26 -6.85 14.17
C ALA A 275 9.55 -7.04 15.67
N PHE A 276 10.42 -6.19 16.19
CA PHE A 276 10.80 -6.11 17.60
C PHE A 276 10.82 -4.65 18.07
N ASP A 277 10.00 -4.36 19.08
CA ASP A 277 9.85 -3.09 19.78
C ASP A 277 10.47 -3.19 21.18
N PRO A 278 11.80 -3.10 21.33
CA PRO A 278 12.45 -3.25 22.64
C PRO A 278 11.98 -2.23 23.67
N VAL A 279 11.55 -1.05 23.20
CA VAL A 279 11.05 0.09 23.98
C VAL A 279 10.09 0.89 23.11
N ASP A 280 9.14 1.63 23.69
CA ASP A 280 8.08 2.31 22.94
C ASP A 280 8.57 3.34 21.91
N TRP A 281 9.81 3.82 22.02
CA TRP A 281 10.42 4.81 21.12
C TRP A 281 11.32 4.19 20.04
N LEU A 282 11.47 2.87 19.98
CA LEU A 282 12.31 2.17 18.99
C LEU A 282 11.58 0.94 18.45
N SER A 283 11.54 0.81 17.13
CA SER A 283 11.02 -0.36 16.42
C SER A 283 11.99 -0.79 15.34
N VAL A 284 12.27 -2.09 15.26
CA VAL A 284 13.10 -2.69 14.20
C VAL A 284 12.34 -3.86 13.61
N ALA A 285 12.38 -4.03 12.28
CA ALA A 285 11.80 -5.19 11.64
C ALA A 285 12.70 -5.73 10.53
N VAL A 286 12.61 -7.05 10.32
CA VAL A 286 13.20 -7.73 9.17
C VAL A 286 12.06 -8.38 8.39
N SER A 287 12.12 -8.28 7.07
CA SER A 287 11.18 -8.91 6.16
C SER A 287 11.91 -9.80 5.17
N ASP A 288 11.29 -10.89 4.76
CA ASP A 288 11.65 -11.59 3.53
C ASP A 288 10.44 -11.61 2.59
N MET A 289 10.71 -11.55 1.29
CA MET A 289 9.69 -11.41 0.26
C MET A 289 10.02 -12.36 -0.88
N ILE A 290 9.00 -12.88 -1.54
CA ILE A 290 9.20 -13.69 -2.73
C ILE A 290 8.08 -13.49 -3.74
N VAL A 291 8.47 -13.38 -5.01
CA VAL A 291 7.57 -13.48 -6.16
C VAL A 291 7.85 -14.80 -6.85
N TYR A 292 6.79 -15.56 -7.11
CA TYR A 292 6.87 -16.77 -7.91
C TYR A 292 5.67 -16.83 -8.85
N TRP A 293 5.80 -17.58 -9.94
CA TRP A 293 4.81 -17.61 -11.00
C TRP A 293 4.84 -18.94 -11.77
N GLY A 294 3.86 -19.16 -12.64
CA GLY A 294 3.83 -20.32 -13.54
C GLY A 294 3.55 -21.65 -12.84
N ARG A 295 3.36 -21.61 -11.52
CA ARG A 295 3.03 -22.74 -10.66
C ARG A 295 1.78 -22.45 -9.84
N GLY A 296 1.12 -23.50 -9.38
CA GLY A 296 0.06 -23.38 -8.37
C GLY A 296 0.62 -22.93 -7.02
N LEU A 297 -0.18 -23.09 -5.95
CA LEU A 297 0.30 -22.81 -4.59
C LEU A 297 1.51 -23.69 -4.26
N ASP A 298 2.63 -23.06 -3.94
CA ASP A 298 3.83 -23.74 -3.44
C ASP A 298 3.80 -23.73 -1.90
N PHE A 299 3.68 -24.91 -1.29
CA PHE A 299 3.62 -25.05 0.17
C PHE A 299 4.86 -24.51 0.88
N VAL A 300 6.00 -24.42 0.20
CA VAL A 300 7.20 -23.80 0.77
C VAL A 300 6.97 -22.31 1.03
N TYR A 301 6.24 -21.62 0.15
CA TYR A 301 5.92 -20.20 0.29
C TYR A 301 4.65 -19.92 1.12
N LEU A 302 3.92 -20.97 1.50
CA LEU A 302 2.83 -20.91 2.50
C LEU A 302 3.31 -21.22 3.93
N ASN A 303 4.55 -21.69 4.10
CA ASN A 303 5.09 -22.02 5.40
C ASN A 303 5.48 -20.73 6.17
N PRO A 304 4.83 -20.40 7.30
CA PRO A 304 5.12 -19.18 8.06
C PRO A 304 6.51 -19.14 8.70
N LEU A 305 7.24 -20.25 8.66
CA LEU A 305 8.60 -20.37 9.19
C LEU A 305 9.65 -20.57 8.08
N ALA A 306 9.26 -20.50 6.80
CA ALA A 306 10.20 -20.56 5.71
C ALA A 306 11.04 -19.27 5.65
N PHE A 307 12.33 -19.43 5.34
CA PHE A 307 13.17 -18.31 4.95
C PHE A 307 13.25 -18.27 3.42
N PHE A 308 12.64 -17.26 2.80
CA PHE A 308 12.35 -17.26 1.37
C PHE A 308 13.58 -17.25 0.47
N VAL A 309 14.66 -16.60 0.88
CA VAL A 309 15.93 -16.65 0.12
C VAL A 309 16.44 -18.09 0.02
N SER A 310 16.50 -18.82 1.13
CA SER A 310 16.93 -20.22 1.12
C SER A 310 15.94 -21.13 0.40
N ALA A 311 14.65 -20.86 0.52
CA ALA A 311 13.61 -21.62 -0.16
C ALA A 311 13.67 -21.42 -1.69
N GLY A 312 13.85 -20.18 -2.15
CA GLY A 312 14.02 -19.83 -3.56
C GLY A 312 15.23 -20.52 -4.19
N LEU A 313 16.32 -20.69 -3.44
CA LEU A 313 17.52 -21.37 -3.91
C LEU A 313 17.50 -22.90 -3.78
N SER A 314 16.44 -23.49 -3.21
CA SER A 314 16.39 -24.92 -2.86
C SER A 314 16.32 -25.89 -4.04
N THR A 315 15.91 -25.41 -5.23
CA THR A 315 15.80 -26.22 -6.45
C THR A 315 16.20 -25.38 -7.66
N GLN A 316 16.61 -26.05 -8.74
CA GLN A 316 16.95 -25.36 -10.00
C GLN A 316 15.78 -24.54 -10.56
N GLU A 317 14.56 -25.06 -10.44
CA GLU A 317 13.37 -24.38 -10.96
C GLU A 317 13.08 -23.09 -10.20
N ARG A 318 13.09 -23.13 -8.86
CA ARG A 318 12.88 -21.93 -8.03
C ARG A 318 14.00 -20.93 -8.20
N SER A 319 15.25 -21.40 -8.19
CA SER A 319 16.43 -20.52 -8.28
C SER A 319 16.50 -19.76 -9.61
N ALA A 320 15.91 -20.29 -10.68
CA ALA A 320 15.91 -19.65 -12.00
C ALA A 320 14.72 -18.71 -12.22
N ASN A 321 13.60 -18.94 -11.53
CA ASN A 321 12.32 -18.30 -11.85
C ASN A 321 11.75 -17.41 -10.75
N ASP A 322 12.18 -17.59 -9.51
CA ASP A 322 11.61 -16.88 -8.35
C ASP A 322 12.49 -15.71 -7.96
N ASN A 323 11.84 -14.65 -7.50
CA ASN A 323 12.53 -13.43 -7.09
C ASN A 323 12.40 -13.26 -5.57
N SER A 324 13.48 -13.52 -4.84
CA SER A 324 13.52 -13.40 -3.38
C SER A 324 14.22 -12.12 -2.96
N MET A 325 13.64 -11.37 -2.03
CA MET A 325 14.20 -10.14 -1.48
C MET A 325 14.21 -10.20 0.06
N MET A 326 15.06 -9.39 0.69
CA MET A 326 15.03 -9.10 2.11
C MET A 326 14.80 -7.61 2.36
N GLY A 327 14.21 -7.28 3.51
CA GLY A 327 13.97 -5.91 3.96
C GLY A 327 14.36 -5.72 5.41
N VAL A 328 14.82 -4.52 5.75
CA VAL A 328 15.02 -4.07 7.14
C VAL A 328 14.35 -2.72 7.32
N ASP A 329 13.50 -2.59 8.32
CA ASP A 329 12.89 -1.31 8.69
C ASP A 329 13.31 -0.90 10.10
N LEU A 330 13.46 0.41 10.30
CA LEU A 330 13.80 1.04 11.57
C LEU A 330 12.90 2.25 11.78
N ALA A 331 12.41 2.44 13.00
CA ALA A 331 11.80 3.70 13.44
C ALA A 331 12.27 4.07 14.85
N VAL A 332 12.57 5.36 15.04
CA VAL A 332 13.07 5.94 16.28
C VAL A 332 12.28 7.21 16.58
N ARG A 333 11.85 7.38 17.83
CA ARG A 333 11.19 8.59 18.36
C ARG A 333 12.13 9.27 19.34
N PRO A 334 13.09 10.09 18.86
CA PRO A 334 14.09 10.70 19.74
C PRO A 334 13.46 11.64 20.78
N PHE A 335 12.40 12.34 20.39
CA PHE A 335 11.61 13.21 21.26
C PHE A 335 10.12 13.07 20.93
N LYS A 336 9.25 13.46 21.86
CA LYS A 336 7.80 13.50 21.60
C LYS A 336 7.53 14.43 20.43
N GLY A 337 6.71 13.98 19.48
CA GLY A 337 6.39 14.73 18.28
C GLY A 337 7.33 14.45 17.10
N THR A 338 8.44 13.72 17.28
CA THR A 338 9.42 13.50 16.20
C THR A 338 9.63 12.01 15.94
N MET A 339 9.53 11.57 14.70
CA MET A 339 9.84 10.21 14.27
C MET A 339 10.85 10.24 13.13
N VAL A 340 11.96 9.52 13.30
CA VAL A 340 12.92 9.22 12.23
C VAL A 340 12.70 7.76 11.85
N TYR A 341 12.60 7.47 10.56
CA TYR A 341 12.39 6.12 10.07
C TYR A 341 13.23 5.85 8.84
N GLY A 342 13.52 4.58 8.60
CA GLY A 342 14.16 4.15 7.37
C GLY A 342 13.85 2.71 7.01
N SER A 343 14.06 2.40 5.74
CA SER A 343 13.89 1.09 5.15
C SER A 343 15.08 0.79 4.23
N LEU A 344 15.55 -0.45 4.23
CA LEU A 344 16.53 -0.98 3.30
C LEU A 344 15.98 -2.28 2.72
N ILE A 345 15.84 -2.34 1.40
CA ILE A 345 15.57 -3.55 0.65
C ILE A 345 16.86 -4.03 -0.01
N ILE A 346 17.07 -5.34 0.07
CA ILE A 346 18.17 -6.08 -0.55
C ILE A 346 17.53 -7.11 -1.46
N ASP A 347 17.65 -6.90 -2.76
CA ASP A 347 17.05 -7.76 -3.79
C ASP A 347 18.03 -8.86 -4.19
N ASP A 348 19.20 -8.46 -4.71
CA ASP A 348 20.35 -9.33 -4.90
C ASP A 348 21.55 -8.79 -4.11
N LEU A 349 22.34 -9.71 -3.53
CA LEU A 349 23.57 -9.39 -2.82
C LEU A 349 24.68 -10.38 -3.18
N ASN A 350 25.75 -9.87 -3.79
CA ASN A 350 27.00 -10.58 -3.97
C ASN A 350 28.16 -9.77 -3.37
N TYR A 351 28.67 -10.25 -2.22
CA TYR A 351 29.77 -9.61 -1.50
C TYR A 351 31.03 -9.40 -2.34
N ALA A 352 31.30 -10.27 -3.32
CA ALA A 352 32.48 -10.16 -4.18
C ALA A 352 32.41 -9.00 -5.18
N THR A 353 31.20 -8.50 -5.48
CA THR A 353 30.98 -7.42 -6.44
C THR A 353 30.42 -6.15 -5.79
N LEU A 354 30.40 -6.08 -4.45
CA LEU A 354 30.01 -4.87 -3.73
C LEU A 354 30.92 -3.70 -4.10
N GLY A 355 30.32 -2.63 -4.62
CA GLY A 355 31.06 -1.45 -5.08
C GLY A 355 31.72 -1.59 -6.46
N ASP A 356 31.51 -2.72 -7.16
CA ASP A 356 31.86 -2.87 -8.57
C ASP A 356 30.89 -2.06 -9.45
N SER A 357 31.42 -1.31 -10.42
CA SER A 357 30.65 -0.56 -11.41
C SER A 357 30.62 -1.21 -12.79
N SER A 358 31.28 -2.36 -12.93
CA SER A 358 31.18 -3.24 -14.11
C SER A 358 29.83 -3.97 -14.15
N ALA A 359 29.59 -4.79 -15.19
CA ALA A 359 28.37 -5.60 -15.27
C ALA A 359 28.23 -6.58 -14.09
N GLY A 360 29.34 -6.97 -13.45
CA GLY A 360 29.33 -7.79 -12.23
C GLY A 360 28.71 -7.07 -11.02
N GLY A 361 28.80 -5.74 -10.99
CA GLY A 361 28.20 -4.90 -9.95
C GLY A 361 26.68 -4.92 -9.91
N ASN A 362 26.03 -5.18 -11.05
CA ASN A 362 24.57 -5.23 -11.18
C ASN A 362 23.93 -6.41 -10.40
N GLN A 363 24.76 -7.30 -9.85
CA GLN A 363 24.33 -8.35 -8.91
C GLN A 363 24.06 -7.83 -7.49
N ASN A 364 24.29 -6.53 -7.24
CA ASN A 364 23.92 -5.89 -5.99
C ASN A 364 22.81 -4.87 -6.26
N LYS A 365 21.61 -5.15 -5.75
CA LYS A 365 20.40 -4.36 -6.02
C LYS A 365 19.78 -3.95 -4.70
N PHE A 366 19.72 -2.64 -4.47
CA PHE A 366 19.21 -2.08 -3.23
C PHE A 366 18.09 -1.06 -3.48
N ALA A 367 17.22 -0.91 -2.48
CA ALA A 367 16.39 0.28 -2.35
C ALA A 367 16.50 0.76 -0.90
N TYR A 368 16.56 2.07 -0.69
CA TYR A 368 16.63 2.62 0.66
C TYR A 368 15.87 3.91 0.79
N GLN A 369 15.28 4.07 1.97
CA GLN A 369 14.36 5.14 2.32
C GLN A 369 14.74 5.65 3.69
N LEU A 370 14.77 6.98 3.83
CA LEU A 370 15.04 7.66 5.09
C LEU A 370 14.09 8.84 5.20
N GLY A 371 13.37 8.94 6.31
CA GLY A 371 12.43 10.01 6.54
C GLY A 371 12.39 10.53 7.96
N LEU A 372 11.89 11.75 8.06
CA LEU A 372 11.69 12.51 9.29
C LEU A 372 10.26 13.03 9.30
N SER A 373 9.53 12.76 10.36
CA SER A 373 8.18 13.27 10.59
C SER A 373 8.12 14.05 11.90
N GLN A 374 7.52 15.23 11.84
CA GLN A 374 7.28 16.12 12.98
C GLN A 374 5.78 16.39 13.12
N ALA A 375 5.21 15.90 14.22
CA ALA A 375 3.86 16.28 14.65
C ALA A 375 3.92 17.58 15.47
N LEU A 376 2.96 18.46 15.22
CA LEU A 376 2.81 19.76 15.88
C LEU A 376 1.38 19.90 16.44
N GLY A 377 1.25 20.66 17.53
CA GLY A 377 0.00 20.87 18.26
C GLY A 377 -0.15 19.93 19.47
N GLN A 378 -1.12 20.21 20.34
CA GLN A 378 -1.32 19.43 21.56
C GLN A 378 -1.85 18.01 21.26
N PRO A 379 -1.25 16.95 21.82
CA PRO A 379 -1.77 15.58 21.71
C PRO A 379 -3.25 15.49 22.06
N GLY A 380 -4.03 14.81 21.22
CA GLY A 380 -5.49 14.65 21.38
C GLY A 380 -6.35 15.85 20.94
N SER A 381 -5.73 16.97 20.57
CA SER A 381 -6.43 18.14 19.98
C SER A 381 -7.06 17.81 18.64
N SER A 382 -8.15 18.51 18.29
CA SER A 382 -8.78 18.43 16.97
C SER A 382 -7.92 19.06 15.87
N SER A 383 -7.09 20.06 16.21
CA SER A 383 -6.21 20.72 15.26
C SER A 383 -4.76 20.32 15.50
N ARG A 384 -4.15 19.77 14.44
CA ARG A 384 -2.83 19.13 14.46
C ARG A 384 -2.15 19.34 13.10
N SER A 385 -0.82 19.33 13.08
CA SER A 385 -0.06 19.24 11.82
C SER A 385 0.92 18.07 11.87
N LEU A 386 1.19 17.50 10.71
CA LEU A 386 2.27 16.55 10.47
C LEU A 386 3.08 17.05 9.27
N LEU A 387 4.37 17.28 9.50
CA LEU A 387 5.33 17.60 8.45
C LEU A 387 6.24 16.38 8.26
N SER A 388 6.37 15.87 7.05
CA SER A 388 7.21 14.73 6.72
C SER A 388 8.16 15.09 5.58
N LEU A 389 9.44 14.82 5.75
CA LEU A 389 10.48 14.90 4.73
C LEU A 389 11.06 13.50 4.52
N GLU A 390 11.23 13.09 3.28
CA GLU A 390 11.69 11.75 2.94
C GLU A 390 12.61 11.77 1.72
N TYR A 391 13.67 10.97 1.78
CA TYR A 391 14.48 10.59 0.64
C TYR A 391 14.30 9.10 0.37
N ALA A 392 13.93 8.75 -0.85
CA ALA A 392 13.83 7.36 -1.32
C ALA A 392 14.70 7.19 -2.55
N ARG A 393 15.46 6.10 -2.62
CA ARG A 393 16.25 5.70 -3.79
C ARG A 393 16.07 4.23 -4.08
N VAL A 394 15.92 3.91 -5.35
CA VAL A 394 15.85 2.56 -5.89
C VAL A 394 16.97 2.44 -6.92
N ASP A 395 17.94 1.57 -6.64
CA ASP A 395 19.04 1.32 -7.58
C ASP A 395 18.54 0.64 -8.86
N PRO A 396 19.34 0.63 -9.94
CA PRO A 396 18.93 -0.02 -11.18
C PRO A 396 18.61 -1.50 -11.00
N PHE A 397 17.62 -1.97 -11.75
CA PHE A 397 17.13 -3.36 -11.74
C PHE A 397 16.50 -3.86 -10.43
N THR A 398 16.54 -3.11 -9.33
CA THR A 398 15.85 -3.48 -8.08
C THR A 398 14.34 -3.65 -8.30
N PHE A 399 13.73 -4.65 -7.67
CA PHE A 399 12.32 -5.06 -7.83
C PHE A 399 11.94 -5.65 -9.20
N SER A 400 12.82 -5.54 -10.19
CA SER A 400 12.69 -6.23 -11.47
C SER A 400 13.17 -7.67 -11.35
N HIS A 401 13.04 -8.45 -12.41
CA HIS A 401 13.66 -9.77 -12.51
C HIS A 401 13.98 -10.07 -13.98
N ARG A 402 14.96 -10.95 -14.25
CA ARG A 402 15.36 -11.33 -15.63
C ARG A 402 14.18 -11.82 -16.47
N SER A 403 13.21 -12.41 -15.80
CA SER A 403 11.86 -12.63 -16.33
C SER A 403 10.88 -11.67 -15.66
N ILE A 404 10.22 -10.82 -16.47
CA ILE A 404 9.16 -9.90 -16.04
C ILE A 404 8.08 -10.57 -15.17
N ASN A 405 7.85 -11.87 -15.36
CA ASN A 405 6.84 -12.64 -14.67
C ASN A 405 7.08 -12.69 -13.14
N ALA A 406 8.33 -12.54 -12.70
CA ALA A 406 8.70 -12.50 -11.28
C ALA A 406 9.06 -11.08 -10.78
N SER A 407 8.71 -10.03 -11.52
CA SER A 407 8.82 -8.65 -11.02
C SER A 407 7.95 -8.44 -9.77
N TYR A 408 8.39 -7.60 -8.83
CA TYR A 408 7.68 -7.26 -7.59
C TYR A 408 6.50 -6.29 -7.84
N THR A 409 5.57 -6.76 -8.66
CA THR A 409 4.47 -5.98 -9.20
C THR A 409 3.17 -6.78 -9.20
N THR A 410 2.07 -6.05 -9.17
CA THR A 410 0.74 -6.55 -9.53
C THR A 410 0.04 -5.53 -10.42
N PHE A 411 -0.71 -5.98 -11.43
CA PHE A 411 -1.29 -5.10 -12.47
C PHE A 411 -0.27 -4.11 -13.06
N SER A 412 0.97 -4.59 -13.26
CA SER A 412 2.11 -3.80 -13.77
C SER A 412 2.52 -2.60 -12.91
N ALA A 413 2.00 -2.48 -11.68
CA ALA A 413 2.39 -1.46 -10.71
C ALA A 413 3.19 -2.09 -9.55
N PRO A 414 4.12 -1.34 -8.93
CA PRO A 414 4.85 -1.80 -7.75
C PRO A 414 3.90 -2.17 -6.60
N VAL A 415 4.24 -3.22 -5.86
CA VAL A 415 3.57 -3.57 -4.59
C VAL A 415 4.02 -2.68 -3.44
N GLY A 416 5.24 -2.15 -3.53
CA GLY A 416 5.80 -1.20 -2.59
C GLY A 416 5.65 0.25 -3.06
N TYR A 417 6.69 1.02 -2.76
CA TYR A 417 6.81 2.44 -3.04
C TYR A 417 6.62 2.76 -4.53
N ASP A 418 5.84 3.79 -4.85
CA ASP A 418 5.60 4.24 -6.23
C ASP A 418 6.81 5.01 -6.82
N LEU A 419 7.87 4.25 -7.11
CA LEU A 419 9.11 4.72 -7.72
C LEU A 419 9.75 3.59 -8.56
N GLN A 420 10.00 3.87 -9.84
CA GLN A 420 10.69 2.93 -10.74
C GLN A 420 12.14 2.69 -10.31
N PRO A 421 12.77 1.56 -10.68
CA PRO A 421 14.20 1.38 -10.44
C PRO A 421 15.03 2.41 -11.20
N ASN A 422 16.29 2.53 -10.81
CA ASN A 422 17.18 3.59 -11.28
C ASN A 422 16.62 5.01 -11.05
N SER A 423 16.08 5.24 -9.84
CA SER A 423 15.46 6.53 -9.50
C SER A 423 15.75 6.95 -8.07
N ASP A 424 15.64 8.24 -7.82
CA ASP A 424 15.45 8.76 -6.47
C ASP A 424 14.40 9.86 -6.39
N ARG A 425 13.90 10.08 -5.18
CA ARG A 425 12.88 11.09 -4.85
C ARG A 425 13.21 11.76 -3.52
N VAL A 426 13.15 13.08 -3.51
CA VAL A 426 12.99 13.87 -2.28
C VAL A 426 11.53 14.31 -2.21
N ALA A 427 10.83 13.90 -1.15
CA ALA A 427 9.41 14.20 -0.95
C ALA A 427 9.20 14.96 0.35
N PHE A 428 8.37 16.00 0.30
CA PHE A 428 7.87 16.74 1.45
C PHE A 428 6.35 16.67 1.47
N GLN A 429 5.79 16.29 2.62
CA GLN A 429 4.37 16.29 2.88
C GLN A 429 4.07 17.19 4.08
N ALA A 430 3.16 18.14 3.91
CA ALA A 430 2.58 18.90 5.01
C ALA A 430 1.09 18.59 5.09
N ARG A 431 0.65 18.02 6.21
CA ARG A 431 -0.76 17.77 6.48
C ARG A 431 -1.19 18.55 7.72
N HIS A 432 -2.28 19.29 7.60
CA HIS A 432 -2.91 19.99 8.70
C HIS A 432 -4.35 19.53 8.85
N TRP A 433 -4.68 18.95 9.99
CA TRP A 433 -6.06 18.68 10.39
C TRP A 433 -6.58 19.92 11.11
N PHE A 434 -7.68 20.49 10.60
CA PHE A 434 -8.46 21.51 11.31
C PHE A 434 -9.39 20.84 12.32
N THR A 435 -9.94 19.69 11.91
CA THR A 435 -10.62 18.71 12.74
C THR A 435 -10.23 17.31 12.25
N PRO A 436 -10.50 16.23 12.99
CA PRO A 436 -10.23 14.87 12.50
C PRO A 436 -10.88 14.58 11.15
N ARG A 437 -11.99 15.27 10.84
CA ARG A 437 -12.78 15.11 9.62
C ARG A 437 -12.56 16.22 8.58
N THR A 438 -11.58 17.10 8.80
CA THR A 438 -11.28 18.21 7.88
C THR A 438 -9.78 18.46 7.85
N PHE A 439 -9.15 18.26 6.70
CA PHE A 439 -7.72 18.45 6.55
C PHE A 439 -7.33 19.11 5.24
N LEU A 440 -6.15 19.72 5.24
CA LEU A 440 -5.41 20.12 4.06
C LEU A 440 -4.09 19.34 4.02
N ARG A 441 -3.76 18.78 2.86
CA ARG A 441 -2.50 18.09 2.58
C ARG A 441 -1.83 18.74 1.37
N LEU A 442 -0.55 19.04 1.50
CA LEU A 442 0.33 19.49 0.43
C LEU A 442 1.43 18.44 0.28
N ASP A 443 1.58 17.88 -0.92
CA ASP A 443 2.69 17.03 -1.31
C ASP A 443 3.55 17.75 -2.35
N LEU A 444 4.85 17.83 -2.09
CA LEU A 444 5.87 18.34 -3.00
C LEU A 444 6.90 17.25 -3.20
N ASP A 445 7.23 16.90 -4.44
CA ASP A 445 8.34 16.00 -4.70
C ASP A 445 9.16 16.37 -5.92
N TYR A 446 10.44 16.03 -5.83
CA TYR A 446 11.40 16.09 -6.92
C TYR A 446 11.99 14.70 -7.11
N SER A 447 11.84 14.13 -8.31
CA SER A 447 12.34 12.81 -8.64
C SER A 447 13.30 12.88 -9.82
N ARG A 448 14.36 12.06 -9.80
CA ARG A 448 15.23 11.80 -10.95
C ARG A 448 15.08 10.35 -11.35
N HIS A 449 15.14 10.09 -12.65
CA HIS A 449 14.96 8.74 -13.18
C HIS A 449 15.86 8.50 -14.39
N GLY A 450 16.68 7.45 -14.33
CA GLY A 450 17.51 7.02 -15.45
C GLY A 450 16.74 6.06 -16.36
N GLU A 451 16.21 6.57 -17.46
CA GLU A 451 15.40 5.77 -18.38
C GLU A 451 16.27 4.99 -19.38
N ASN A 452 15.72 3.88 -19.87
CA ASN A 452 16.35 3.06 -20.90
C ASN A 452 16.65 3.87 -22.17
N PHE A 453 17.76 3.55 -22.84
CA PHE A 453 18.06 4.11 -24.14
C PHE A 453 17.15 3.49 -25.18
N LEU A 454 16.41 4.34 -25.90
CA LEU A 454 15.47 3.91 -26.94
C LEU A 454 16.05 4.19 -28.33
N ASP A 455 15.68 3.35 -29.29
CA ASP A 455 15.94 3.56 -30.71
C ASP A 455 14.93 4.55 -31.33
N SER A 456 15.05 4.82 -32.63
CA SER A 456 14.16 5.74 -33.35
C SER A 456 12.70 5.28 -33.42
N THR A 457 12.41 4.02 -33.07
CA THR A 457 11.06 3.45 -33.03
C THR A 457 10.49 3.39 -31.62
N GLY A 458 11.24 3.84 -30.60
CA GLY A 458 10.82 3.83 -29.21
C GLY A 458 11.07 2.50 -28.49
N ASN A 459 11.75 1.54 -29.12
CA ASN A 459 12.12 0.27 -28.49
C ASN A 459 13.47 0.40 -27.79
N ILE A 460 13.73 -0.43 -26.76
CA ILE A 460 15.04 -0.45 -26.10
C ILE A 460 16.12 -0.79 -27.12
N GLN A 461 17.19 0.02 -27.18
CA GLN A 461 18.29 -0.19 -28.11
C GLN A 461 18.89 -1.58 -27.93
N THR A 462 19.05 -2.29 -29.05
CA THR A 462 19.68 -3.61 -29.11
C THR A 462 20.99 -3.55 -29.90
N ALA A 463 21.94 -4.41 -29.54
CA ALA A 463 23.18 -4.62 -30.27
C ALA A 463 23.63 -6.07 -30.10
N GLU A 464 24.64 -6.47 -30.86
CA GLU A 464 25.26 -7.79 -30.73
C GLU A 464 25.73 -8.05 -29.28
N ASP A 465 25.49 -9.26 -28.77
CA ASP A 465 25.85 -9.64 -27.41
C ASP A 465 27.36 -9.44 -27.17
N PRO A 466 27.75 -8.52 -26.25
CA PRO A 466 29.15 -8.25 -25.97
C PRO A 466 29.90 -9.47 -25.40
N ASN A 467 29.18 -10.44 -24.83
CA ASN A 467 29.78 -11.68 -24.32
C ASN A 467 30.06 -12.70 -25.43
N TYR A 468 29.43 -12.57 -26.61
CA TYR A 468 29.60 -13.47 -27.75
C TYR A 468 29.79 -12.69 -29.07
N PRO A 469 30.93 -12.00 -29.26
CA PRO A 469 31.20 -11.24 -30.47
C PRO A 469 31.21 -12.13 -31.73
N GLY A 470 30.54 -11.70 -32.80
CA GLY A 470 30.40 -12.43 -34.06
C GLY A 470 29.26 -13.46 -34.09
N SER A 471 28.46 -13.58 -33.04
CA SER A 471 27.30 -14.49 -32.98
C SER A 471 26.08 -13.99 -33.75
N GLY A 472 25.97 -12.68 -33.98
CA GLY A 472 24.78 -12.03 -34.56
C GLY A 472 23.55 -12.02 -33.64
N ILE A 473 23.68 -12.44 -32.38
CA ILE A 473 22.59 -12.43 -31.39
C ILE A 473 22.42 -11.01 -30.86
N LEU A 474 21.24 -10.42 -31.05
CA LEU A 474 20.93 -9.08 -30.55
C LEU A 474 20.36 -9.12 -29.13
N VAL A 475 20.89 -8.28 -28.25
CA VAL A 475 20.49 -8.15 -26.84
C VAL A 475 20.24 -6.69 -26.47
N ALA A 476 19.43 -6.46 -25.45
CA ALA A 476 18.96 -5.13 -25.03
C ALA A 476 20.01 -4.31 -24.27
N ILE A 477 21.12 -3.94 -24.94
CA ILE A 477 22.20 -3.12 -24.35
C ILE A 477 21.75 -1.74 -23.85
N GLY A 478 20.61 -1.24 -24.34
CA GLY A 478 19.99 0.01 -23.91
C GLY A 478 19.23 -0.09 -22.60
N ASN A 479 19.03 -1.30 -22.06
CA ASN A 479 18.37 -1.47 -20.76
C ASN A 479 19.34 -1.09 -19.63
N VAL A 480 19.03 0.01 -18.96
CA VAL A 480 19.79 0.53 -17.82
C VAL A 480 19.09 0.21 -16.51
N GLY A 481 18.14 -0.73 -16.50
CA GLY A 481 17.43 -1.14 -15.30
C GLY A 481 16.51 -0.05 -14.75
N GLY A 482 16.01 0.83 -15.62
CA GLY A 482 15.08 1.91 -15.28
C GLY A 482 13.60 1.52 -15.35
N ASP A 483 13.26 0.26 -15.55
CA ASP A 483 11.87 -0.17 -15.64
C ASP A 483 11.70 -1.48 -14.86
N ILE A 484 10.80 -1.46 -13.87
CA ILE A 484 10.49 -2.62 -13.02
C ILE A 484 9.99 -3.83 -13.83
N LEU A 485 9.44 -3.58 -15.02
CA LEU A 485 8.94 -4.59 -15.95
C LEU A 485 10.03 -5.11 -16.90
N ARG A 486 11.24 -4.54 -16.87
CA ARG A 486 12.36 -4.87 -17.77
C ARG A 486 13.63 -5.16 -16.98
N GLY A 487 13.73 -6.37 -16.44
CA GLY A 487 14.95 -6.88 -15.82
C GLY A 487 15.88 -7.64 -16.76
N ASP A 488 15.55 -7.72 -18.06
CA ASP A 488 16.37 -8.39 -19.07
C ASP A 488 17.70 -7.66 -19.29
N GLY A 489 18.80 -8.42 -19.38
CA GLY A 489 20.10 -7.84 -19.71
C GLY A 489 20.88 -7.23 -18.54
N ASP A 490 20.49 -7.52 -17.30
CA ASP A 490 21.19 -7.08 -16.08
C ASP A 490 22.69 -7.40 -16.07
N GLY A 491 23.14 -8.46 -16.76
CA GLY A 491 24.55 -8.83 -16.90
C GLY A 491 25.29 -8.31 -18.13
N LEU A 492 24.66 -7.48 -18.99
CA LEU A 492 25.24 -7.12 -20.30
C LEU A 492 26.18 -5.91 -20.26
N ALA A 493 25.93 -4.95 -19.37
CA ALA A 493 26.73 -3.73 -19.27
C ALA A 493 26.76 -3.22 -17.84
N GLY A 494 27.90 -2.69 -17.41
CA GLY A 494 28.02 -2.07 -16.10
C GLY A 494 27.03 -0.93 -15.93
N ASN A 495 26.40 -0.88 -14.76
CA ASN A 495 25.39 0.13 -14.48
C ASN A 495 25.85 1.05 -13.37
N THR A 496 25.52 2.33 -13.53
CA THR A 496 25.74 3.36 -12.53
C THR A 496 24.40 4.01 -12.24
N PHE A 497 24.21 4.47 -11.01
CA PHE A 497 22.97 5.13 -10.63
C PHE A 497 22.69 6.34 -11.54
N LEU A 498 21.48 6.41 -12.08
CA LEU A 498 21.01 7.35 -13.10
C LEU A 498 21.70 7.27 -14.46
N ARG A 499 22.36 6.15 -14.80
CA ARG A 499 22.73 5.86 -16.20
C ARG A 499 21.45 5.77 -17.03
N GLY A 500 21.45 6.36 -18.22
CA GLY A 500 20.28 6.36 -19.10
C GLY A 500 19.97 7.74 -19.66
N ASN A 501 18.80 7.86 -20.28
CA ASN A 501 18.23 9.15 -20.63
C ASN A 501 17.53 9.72 -19.39
N VAL A 502 18.19 10.63 -18.67
CA VAL A 502 17.71 11.07 -17.36
C VAL A 502 16.54 12.04 -17.49
N SER A 503 15.43 11.75 -16.82
CA SER A 503 14.35 12.69 -16.58
C SER A 503 14.36 13.27 -15.17
N TYR A 504 13.79 14.47 -15.08
CA TYR A 504 13.62 15.24 -13.87
C TYR A 504 12.13 15.55 -13.72
N GLN A 505 11.51 15.07 -12.65
CA GLN A 505 10.10 15.29 -12.37
C GLN A 505 9.93 16.17 -11.15
N ARG A 506 9.10 17.20 -11.25
CA ARG A 506 8.64 18.05 -10.15
C ARG A 506 7.14 17.90 -10.04
N ARG A 507 6.65 17.62 -8.84
CA ARG A 507 5.23 17.41 -8.60
C ARG A 507 4.75 18.19 -7.40
N VAL A 508 3.60 18.82 -7.55
CA VAL A 508 2.90 19.56 -6.51
C VAL A 508 1.48 19.01 -6.48
N ARG A 509 1.02 18.55 -5.32
CA ARG A 509 -0.37 18.11 -5.12
C ARG A 509 -0.93 18.76 -3.88
N LEU A 510 -2.14 19.29 -4.01
CA LEU A 510 -2.92 19.84 -2.91
C LEU A 510 -4.20 19.02 -2.80
N TRP A 511 -4.51 18.58 -1.58
CA TRP A 511 -5.72 17.85 -1.26
C TRP A 511 -6.36 18.45 -0.02
N PHE A 512 -7.52 19.07 -0.21
CA PHE A 512 -8.39 19.49 0.88
C PHE A 512 -9.56 18.52 0.97
N SER A 513 -9.82 17.98 2.16
CA SER A 513 -10.93 17.06 2.42
C SER A 513 -11.71 17.54 3.63
N ALA A 514 -13.03 17.50 3.56
CA ALA A 514 -13.90 17.91 4.65
C ALA A 514 -15.17 17.07 4.70
N GLU A 515 -15.51 16.56 5.87
CA GLU A 515 -16.87 16.14 6.22
C GLU A 515 -17.60 17.32 6.89
N TRP A 516 -18.37 18.07 6.12
CA TRP A 516 -19.07 19.27 6.59
C TRP A 516 -20.17 18.92 7.59
N MET A 517 -20.86 17.82 7.29
CA MET A 517 -21.87 17.19 8.11
C MET A 517 -21.61 15.68 8.06
N PRO A 518 -21.97 14.92 9.10
CA PRO A 518 -21.91 13.47 9.05
C PRO A 518 -22.41 12.90 7.73
N ASN A 519 -21.60 12.05 7.09
CA ASN A 519 -21.88 11.43 5.79
C ASN A 519 -21.90 12.37 4.56
N ILE A 520 -21.50 13.64 4.68
CA ILE A 520 -21.36 14.57 3.55
C ILE A 520 -19.91 15.02 3.44
N PHE A 521 -19.20 14.44 2.48
CA PHE A 521 -17.79 14.69 2.23
C PHE A 521 -17.58 15.50 0.96
N THR A 522 -16.58 16.35 0.99
CA THR A 522 -16.05 17.02 -0.20
C THR A 522 -14.54 16.86 -0.25
N ASP A 523 -14.01 16.56 -1.43
CA ASP A 523 -12.58 16.53 -1.69
C ASP A 523 -12.23 17.45 -2.86
N LEU A 524 -11.38 18.44 -2.61
CA LEU A 524 -10.74 19.24 -3.64
C LEU A 524 -9.32 18.72 -3.84
N ARG A 525 -9.00 18.28 -5.05
CA ARG A 525 -7.64 17.88 -5.44
C ARG A 525 -7.15 18.75 -6.57
N ILE A 526 -5.93 19.24 -6.45
CA ILE A 526 -5.23 20.00 -7.49
C ILE A 526 -3.84 19.40 -7.61
N GLY A 527 -3.40 19.14 -8.83
CA GLY A 527 -2.07 18.59 -9.07
C GLY A 527 -1.41 19.22 -10.28
N TYR A 528 -0.10 19.38 -10.18
CA TYR A 528 0.75 19.77 -11.28
C TYR A 528 1.99 18.89 -11.29
N THR A 529 2.34 18.39 -12.48
CA THR A 529 3.54 17.60 -12.74
C THR A 529 4.28 18.23 -13.91
N ASN A 530 5.57 18.52 -13.72
CA ASN A 530 6.48 18.92 -14.78
C ASN A 530 7.60 17.89 -14.86
N ARG A 531 7.71 17.21 -16.00
CA ARG A 531 8.74 16.24 -16.33
C ARG A 531 9.52 16.73 -17.53
N ASN A 532 10.83 16.87 -17.39
CA ASN A 532 11.73 17.32 -18.45
C ASN A 532 12.91 16.35 -18.61
N GLY A 533 13.51 16.33 -19.80
CA GLY A 533 14.48 15.29 -20.15
C GLY A 533 13.82 13.93 -20.30
N GLY A 534 14.63 12.87 -20.37
CA GLY A 534 14.14 11.50 -20.55
C GLY A 534 13.48 11.27 -21.90
N ASN A 535 12.77 10.15 -22.01
CA ASN A 535 12.13 9.70 -23.25
C ASN A 535 10.73 10.30 -23.43
N ALA A 536 10.08 10.71 -22.34
CA ALA A 536 8.73 11.27 -22.34
C ALA A 536 8.64 12.51 -21.44
N PRO A 537 9.07 13.70 -21.92
CA PRO A 537 8.78 14.96 -21.27
C PRO A 537 7.26 15.19 -21.18
N GLU A 538 6.80 15.78 -20.09
CA GLU A 538 5.37 15.97 -19.83
C GLU A 538 5.13 17.23 -18.99
N ASN A 539 4.04 17.93 -19.27
CA ASN A 539 3.43 18.89 -18.37
C ASN A 539 2.00 18.43 -18.13
N PHE A 540 1.64 18.12 -16.89
CA PHE A 540 0.30 17.65 -16.57
C PHE A 540 -0.28 18.43 -15.41
N PHE A 541 -1.39 19.09 -15.64
CA PHE A 541 -2.20 19.76 -14.64
C PHE A 541 -3.54 19.03 -14.48
N PHE A 542 -4.04 18.96 -13.26
CA PHE A 542 -5.41 18.55 -13.02
C PHE A 542 -6.03 19.24 -11.81
N GLY A 543 -7.35 19.35 -11.84
CA GLY A 543 -8.18 19.77 -10.71
C GLY A 543 -9.45 18.91 -10.65
N SER A 544 -9.86 18.49 -9.45
CA SER A 544 -11.10 17.72 -9.27
C SER A 544 -11.88 18.14 -8.04
N PHE A 545 -13.18 18.32 -8.27
CA PHE A 545 -14.31 18.52 -7.36
C PHE A 545 -15.02 17.23 -6.90
N GLU A 546 -14.69 16.54 -5.82
CA GLU A 546 -15.49 15.37 -5.38
C GLU A 546 -16.53 15.77 -4.31
N ILE A 547 -17.78 15.31 -4.48
CA ILE A 547 -18.80 15.28 -3.43
C ILE A 547 -19.19 13.82 -3.22
N ARG A 548 -19.19 13.36 -1.97
CA ARG A 548 -19.70 12.05 -1.58
C ARG A 548 -20.75 12.18 -0.50
N VAL A 549 -21.93 11.64 -0.76
CA VAL A 549 -23.03 11.51 0.21
C VAL A 549 -23.12 10.05 0.63
N GLY A 550 -23.11 9.79 1.93
CA GLY A 550 -23.00 8.45 2.49
C GLY A 550 -21.57 8.10 2.92
N TYR A 551 -21.44 6.91 3.49
CA TYR A 551 -20.28 6.38 4.20
C TYR A 551 -19.50 7.32 5.13
#